data_AF-A0A559LNS6-F1
#
_entry.id   AF-A0A559LNS6-F1
#
_cell.length_a   1.000
_cell.length_b   1.000
_cell.length_c   1.000
_cell.angle_alpha   90.00
_cell.angle_beta   90.00
_cell.angle_gamma   90.00
#
_symmetry.space_group_name_H-M   'P 1'
#
loop_
_entity.id
_entity.type
_entity.pdbx_description
1 polymer ?
#
loop_
_entity_poly.entity_id
_entity_poly.type
_entity_poly.pdbx_seq_one_letter_code
_entity_poly.pdbx_strand_id
1 'polypeptide(L)'
;MDPKQRFYNHFLESVTVLRDLIDELPSIASVGGERQEAIDHILASIAKLQNEVSDAADYTPSYDRKQYSETIKTLQDKLNETITKIIPKSKFQFRRKTDHVDMGAPENDPRLSPGSHSRAKHDTAVASTIASPPSVRKEDTLSELPSKDTYKNYNEEMARPSASSLRKPSFSAAKNISISNHSGLHIILPSSASRATSSGSLTDLKNCIIDMSIPTSSGSAFPGLAIKNVSKSLIVGGRVNGAVHITGVSDSTIVVVARQVRIHECSNVDIYLHCGSHPIIEDCSSMRFSPLPKAYMTDAEEPEENQWDQVDDFKWLKAGHSPNWTTLSENERLSDGLWRSVVPGQPGVSVEESLKRLGIPRR
;
A
#
# COMPACT_ATOMS: atom_id res chain seq x y z
N MET A 1 -20.03 -1.59 -46.02
CA MET A 1 -19.91 -0.43 -45.12
C MET A 1 -18.47 -0.34 -44.69
N ASP A 2 -17.84 0.82 -44.84
CA ASP A 2 -16.45 1.05 -44.44
C ASP A 2 -16.27 0.76 -42.93
N PRO A 3 -15.31 -0.09 -42.51
CA PRO A 3 -15.03 -0.38 -41.10
C PRO A 3 -14.89 0.87 -40.22
N LYS A 4 -14.35 1.95 -40.78
CA LYS A 4 -14.18 3.24 -40.08
C LYS A 4 -15.52 3.88 -39.74
N GLN A 5 -16.46 3.83 -40.68
CA GLN A 5 -17.77 4.45 -40.52
C GLN A 5 -18.66 3.64 -39.58
N ARG A 6 -18.49 2.31 -39.55
CA ARG A 6 -19.14 1.45 -38.56
C ARG A 6 -18.62 1.72 -37.14
N PHE A 7 -17.31 1.87 -36.97
CA PHE A 7 -16.71 2.20 -35.68
C PHE A 7 -17.12 3.60 -35.21
N TYR A 8 -17.10 4.60 -36.09
CA TYR A 8 -17.56 5.96 -35.78
C TYR A 8 -19.02 5.99 -35.31
N ASN A 9 -19.92 5.28 -36.00
CA ASN A 9 -21.33 5.22 -35.60
C ASN A 9 -21.50 4.51 -34.25
N HIS A 10 -20.78 3.42 -34.02
CA HIS A 10 -20.80 2.72 -32.73
C HIS A 10 -20.24 3.58 -31.59
N PHE A 11 -19.17 4.32 -31.85
CA PHE A 11 -18.60 5.26 -30.90
C PHE A 11 -19.60 6.36 -30.51
N LEU A 12 -20.29 6.96 -31.48
CA LEU A 12 -21.31 7.98 -31.22
C LEU A 12 -22.51 7.43 -30.44
N GLU A 13 -22.94 6.20 -30.75
CA GLU A 13 -24.02 5.53 -30.03
C GLU A 13 -23.63 5.27 -28.57
N SER A 14 -22.44 4.69 -28.34
CA SER A 14 -21.90 4.45 -27.00
C SER A 14 -21.70 5.74 -26.19
N VAL A 15 -21.25 6.82 -26.84
CA VAL A 15 -21.13 8.15 -26.19
C VAL A 15 -22.51 8.69 -25.80
N THR A 16 -23.53 8.54 -26.65
CA THR A 16 -24.90 8.98 -26.34
C THR A 16 -25.47 8.23 -25.15
N VAL A 17 -25.36 6.89 -25.16
CA VAL A 17 -25.81 6.04 -24.04
C VAL A 17 -25.11 6.41 -22.73
N LEU A 18 -23.80 6.67 -22.76
CA LEU A 18 -23.07 7.09 -21.56
C LEU A 18 -23.48 8.46 -21.06
N ARG A 19 -23.83 9.40 -21.95
CA ARG A 19 -24.36 10.72 -21.55
C ARG A 19 -25.70 10.60 -20.86
N ASP A 20 -26.60 9.79 -21.40
CA ASP A 20 -27.94 9.58 -20.85
C ASP A 20 -27.84 8.91 -19.46
N LEU A 21 -27.00 7.88 -19.32
CA LEU A 21 -26.73 7.23 -18.03
C LEU A 21 -26.14 8.21 -16.99
N ILE A 22 -25.24 9.11 -17.40
CA ILE A 22 -24.69 10.15 -16.51
C ILE A 22 -25.79 11.13 -16.08
N ASP A 23 -26.70 11.50 -16.98
CA ASP A 23 -27.80 12.44 -16.69
C ASP A 23 -28.89 11.80 -15.81
N GLU A 24 -29.01 10.47 -15.80
CA GLU A 24 -29.89 9.70 -14.91
C GLU A 24 -29.30 9.47 -13.50
N LEU A 25 -27.99 9.60 -13.29
CA LEU A 25 -27.35 9.40 -11.97
C LEU A 25 -28.00 10.18 -10.81
N PRO A 26 -28.47 11.44 -10.97
CA PRO A 26 -29.13 12.19 -9.91
C PRO A 26 -30.53 11.65 -9.55
N SER A 27 -31.22 10.95 -10.45
CA SER A 27 -32.58 10.43 -10.24
C SER A 27 -32.57 9.05 -9.56
N ILE A 28 -31.44 8.34 -9.57
CA ILE A 28 -31.26 7.05 -8.89
C ILE A 28 -31.21 7.25 -7.37
N ALA A 29 -32.05 6.51 -6.64
CA ALA A 29 -32.13 6.59 -5.19
C ALA A 29 -30.81 6.23 -4.51
N SER A 30 -30.49 6.90 -3.39
CA SER A 30 -29.27 6.62 -2.61
C SER A 30 -29.39 5.39 -1.69
N VAL A 31 -30.51 4.66 -1.76
CA VAL A 31 -30.81 3.54 -0.86
C VAL A 31 -30.20 2.26 -1.43
N GLY A 32 -29.46 1.52 -0.62
CA GLY A 32 -28.99 0.16 -0.98
C GLY A 32 -27.71 0.06 -1.82
N GLY A 33 -27.10 1.18 -2.25
CA GLY A 33 -25.85 1.15 -3.03
C GLY A 33 -26.02 1.14 -4.55
N GLU A 34 -27.25 1.09 -5.06
CA GLU A 34 -27.59 1.11 -6.49
C GLU A 34 -26.95 2.29 -7.25
N ARG A 35 -26.87 3.46 -6.59
CA ARG A 35 -26.18 4.64 -7.13
C ARG A 35 -24.67 4.43 -7.31
N GLN A 36 -24.02 3.74 -6.37
CA GLN A 36 -22.59 3.43 -6.46
C GLN A 36 -22.35 2.38 -7.56
N GLU A 37 -23.22 1.39 -7.67
CA GLU A 37 -23.17 0.39 -8.75
C GLU A 37 -23.37 1.02 -10.13
N ALA A 38 -24.27 2.01 -10.26
CA ALA A 38 -24.45 2.77 -11.49
C ALA A 38 -23.20 3.59 -11.87
N ILE A 39 -22.54 4.22 -10.88
CA ILE A 39 -21.27 4.93 -11.09
C ILE A 39 -20.18 3.97 -11.56
N ASP A 40 -20.05 2.81 -10.90
CA ASP A 40 -19.03 1.81 -11.23
C ASP A 40 -19.28 1.22 -12.63
N HIS A 41 -20.54 1.02 -13.02
CA HIS A 41 -20.93 0.57 -14.35
C HIS A 41 -20.57 1.59 -15.45
N ILE A 42 -20.80 2.89 -15.21
CA ILE A 42 -20.42 3.95 -16.15
C ILE A 42 -18.90 4.04 -16.28
N LEU A 43 -18.15 3.94 -15.17
CA LEU A 43 -16.68 3.93 -15.19
C LEU A 43 -16.12 2.75 -15.98
N ALA A 44 -16.66 1.56 -15.78
CA ALA A 44 -16.28 0.37 -16.52
C ALA A 44 -16.59 0.51 -18.02
N SER A 45 -17.72 1.12 -18.37
CA SER A 45 -18.14 1.34 -19.76
C SER A 45 -17.29 2.40 -20.47
N ILE A 46 -16.87 3.47 -19.78
CA ILE A 46 -15.90 4.45 -20.30
C ILE A 46 -14.54 3.79 -20.54
N ALA A 47 -14.06 2.94 -19.61
CA ALA A 47 -12.81 2.22 -19.77
C ALA A 47 -12.85 1.25 -20.96
N LYS A 48 -14.00 0.58 -21.18
CA LYS A 48 -14.22 -0.26 -22.35
C LYS A 48 -14.15 0.55 -23.65
N LEU A 49 -14.83 1.70 -23.71
CA LEU A 49 -14.80 2.58 -24.89
C LEU A 49 -13.38 3.11 -25.19
N GLN A 50 -12.59 3.38 -24.15
CA GLN A 50 -11.19 3.81 -24.29
C GLN A 50 -10.30 2.69 -24.85
N ASN A 51 -10.52 1.44 -24.46
CA ASN A 51 -9.82 0.29 -25.02
C ASN A 51 -10.24 0.05 -26.48
N GLU A 52 -11.53 0.13 -26.81
CA GLU A 52 -12.01 0.01 -28.19
C GLU A 52 -11.43 1.07 -29.12
N VAL A 53 -11.25 2.32 -28.66
CA VAL A 53 -10.58 3.39 -29.41
C VAL A 53 -9.09 3.10 -29.61
N SER A 54 -8.45 2.44 -28.63
CA SER A 54 -7.04 2.05 -28.72
C SER A 54 -6.84 0.88 -29.70
N ASP A 55 -7.72 -0.12 -29.68
CA ASP A 55 -7.72 -1.23 -30.63
C ASP A 55 -8.09 -0.77 -32.06
N ALA A 56 -8.91 0.28 -32.16
CA ALA A 56 -9.26 0.89 -33.44
C ALA A 56 -8.19 1.84 -33.99
N ALA A 57 -7.10 2.07 -33.25
CA ALA A 57 -6.08 3.05 -33.61
C ALA A 57 -5.34 2.71 -34.92
N ASP A 58 -5.28 1.43 -35.29
CA ASP A 58 -4.56 0.92 -36.46
C ASP A 58 -5.26 1.26 -37.78
N TYR A 59 -6.59 1.40 -37.77
CA TYR A 59 -7.39 1.70 -38.97
C TYR A 59 -8.06 3.08 -38.94
N THR A 60 -7.87 3.85 -37.85
CA THR A 60 -8.46 5.18 -37.67
C THR A 60 -7.43 6.31 -37.92
N PRO A 61 -7.76 7.34 -38.72
CA PRO A 61 -6.90 8.52 -38.92
C PRO A 61 -6.53 9.24 -37.61
N SER A 62 -5.34 9.87 -37.59
CA SER A 62 -4.84 10.59 -36.42
C SER A 62 -5.71 11.76 -35.95
N TYR A 63 -6.49 12.35 -36.86
CA TYR A 63 -7.45 13.41 -36.56
C TYR A 63 -8.63 12.87 -35.73
N ASP A 64 -9.26 11.79 -36.18
CA ASP A 64 -10.40 11.18 -35.49
C ASP A 64 -10.00 10.60 -34.12
N ARG A 65 -8.77 10.06 -34.00
CA ARG A 65 -8.24 9.59 -32.70
C ARG A 65 -8.15 10.70 -31.66
N LYS A 66 -7.74 11.92 -32.06
CA LYS A 66 -7.74 13.08 -31.17
C LYS A 66 -9.18 13.42 -30.75
N GLN A 67 -10.10 13.45 -31.69
CA GLN A 67 -11.51 13.72 -31.43
C GLN A 67 -12.15 12.69 -30.48
N TYR A 68 -11.86 11.39 -30.63
CA TYR A 68 -12.31 10.35 -29.71
C TYR A 68 -11.72 10.51 -28.31
N SER A 69 -10.44 10.86 -28.19
CA SER A 69 -9.81 11.09 -26.90
C SER A 69 -10.37 12.32 -26.17
N GLU A 70 -10.68 13.39 -26.90
CA GLU A 70 -11.27 14.62 -26.36
C GLU A 70 -12.71 14.40 -25.89
N THR A 71 -13.48 13.61 -26.64
CA THR A 71 -14.87 13.27 -26.28
C THR A 71 -14.94 12.33 -25.07
N ILE A 72 -14.05 11.35 -24.96
CA ILE A 72 -13.91 10.50 -23.76
C ILE A 72 -13.53 11.35 -22.54
N LYS A 73 -12.57 12.28 -22.70
CA LYS A 73 -12.18 13.19 -21.61
C LYS A 73 -13.35 14.07 -21.15
N THR A 74 -14.12 14.61 -22.09
CA THR A 74 -15.32 15.41 -21.80
C THR A 74 -16.37 14.59 -21.03
N LEU A 75 -16.54 13.30 -21.37
CA LEU A 75 -17.43 12.38 -20.64
C LEU A 75 -16.96 12.14 -19.20
N GLN A 76 -15.66 11.91 -19.00
CA GLN A 76 -15.06 11.73 -17.67
C GLN A 76 -15.23 12.98 -16.80
N ASP A 77 -15.02 14.16 -17.38
CA ASP A 77 -15.21 15.44 -16.69
C ASP A 77 -16.68 15.65 -16.29
N LYS A 78 -17.64 15.34 -17.17
CA LYS A 78 -19.08 15.41 -16.88
C LYS A 78 -19.51 14.44 -15.78
N LEU A 79 -18.97 13.22 -15.78
CA LEU A 79 -19.20 12.24 -14.71
C LEU A 79 -18.66 12.75 -13.37
N ASN A 80 -17.44 13.26 -13.33
CA ASN A 80 -16.83 13.80 -12.11
C ASN A 80 -17.62 15.00 -11.57
N GLU A 81 -18.06 15.92 -12.44
CA GLU A 81 -18.90 17.04 -12.04
C GLU A 81 -20.22 16.56 -11.42
N THR A 82 -20.86 15.56 -12.03
CA THR A 82 -22.12 14.97 -11.55
C THR A 82 -21.94 14.26 -10.21
N ILE A 83 -20.86 13.49 -10.03
CA ILE A 83 -20.50 12.86 -8.76
C ILE A 83 -20.31 13.93 -7.66
N THR A 84 -19.60 15.03 -7.96
CA THR A 84 -19.39 16.11 -6.98
C THR A 84 -20.66 16.87 -6.62
N LYS A 85 -21.66 16.93 -7.51
CA LYS A 85 -22.98 17.51 -7.24
C LYS A 85 -23.84 16.59 -6.38
N ILE A 86 -23.75 15.27 -6.61
CA ILE A 86 -24.56 14.27 -5.91
C ILE A 86 -23.98 13.92 -4.52
N ILE A 87 -22.66 14.03 -4.34
CA ILE A 87 -21.96 13.78 -3.08
C ILE A 87 -21.37 15.11 -2.58
N PRO A 88 -22.09 15.91 -1.77
CA PRO A 88 -21.54 17.15 -1.24
C PRO A 88 -20.31 16.84 -0.37
N LYS A 89 -19.18 17.45 -0.73
CA LYS A 89 -17.91 17.31 0.02
C LYS A 89 -18.14 17.71 1.47
N SER A 90 -18.05 16.76 2.40
CA SER A 90 -17.90 17.02 3.83
C SER A 90 -16.65 17.87 4.05
N LYS A 91 -16.81 19.18 4.17
CA LYS A 91 -15.79 20.04 4.76
C LYS A 91 -15.84 19.81 6.26
N PHE A 92 -14.97 18.93 6.75
CA PHE A 92 -14.63 18.85 8.17
C PHE A 92 -14.17 20.23 8.67
N GLN A 93 -15.08 21.02 9.24
CA GLN A 93 -14.76 22.20 10.04
C GLN A 93 -14.77 21.79 11.52
N PHE A 94 -13.59 21.72 12.12
CA PHE A 94 -13.46 21.58 13.57
C PHE A 94 -13.98 22.86 14.25
N ARG A 95 -15.14 22.80 14.89
CA ARG A 95 -15.58 23.84 15.83
C ARG A 95 -14.90 23.60 17.18
N ARG A 96 -14.07 24.54 17.63
CA ARG A 96 -13.64 24.62 19.04
C ARG A 96 -14.84 25.01 19.90
N LYS A 97 -15.07 24.30 21.01
CA LYS A 97 -15.83 24.79 22.15
C LYS A 97 -15.00 24.61 23.42
N THR A 98 -14.87 25.70 24.15
CA THR A 98 -14.52 25.74 25.57
C THR A 98 -15.77 25.50 26.42
N ASP A 99 -15.48 25.16 27.66
CA ASP A 99 -16.29 25.11 28.88
C ASP A 99 -17.06 23.84 29.26
N HIS A 100 -16.69 23.43 30.48
CA HIS A 100 -17.21 22.39 31.36
C HIS A 100 -18.74 22.34 31.41
N VAL A 101 -19.28 21.11 31.32
CA VAL A 101 -20.53 20.77 32.00
C VAL A 101 -20.45 19.35 32.53
N ASP A 102 -20.76 19.25 33.81
CA ASP A 102 -20.91 18.05 34.66
C ASP A 102 -21.99 17.11 34.08
N MET A 103 -21.66 15.84 33.87
CA MET A 103 -22.59 14.81 33.37
C MET A 103 -22.94 13.85 34.51
N GLY A 104 -24.02 14.19 35.21
CA GLY A 104 -24.77 13.28 36.08
C GLY A 104 -25.36 12.08 35.33
N ALA A 105 -25.68 11.05 36.09
CA ALA A 105 -26.04 9.68 35.71
C ALA A 105 -27.16 9.51 34.64
N PRO A 106 -27.18 8.39 33.88
CA PRO A 106 -28.22 8.11 32.91
C PRO A 106 -29.32 7.23 33.54
N GLU A 107 -30.43 7.84 33.96
CA GLU A 107 -31.69 7.14 34.17
C GLU A 107 -32.80 7.84 33.35
N ASN A 108 -32.93 7.42 32.08
CA ASN A 108 -34.16 7.35 31.27
C ASN A 108 -33.82 7.36 29.76
N ASP A 109 -33.70 6.18 29.15
CA ASP A 109 -33.92 6.03 27.69
C ASP A 109 -35.28 5.32 27.48
N PRO A 110 -36.26 5.96 26.81
CA PRO A 110 -37.63 5.46 26.65
C PRO A 110 -37.79 4.26 25.68
N ARG A 111 -36.73 3.50 25.38
CA ARG A 111 -36.79 2.31 24.51
C ARG A 111 -37.09 0.98 25.20
N LEU A 112 -37.26 0.99 26.53
CA LEU A 112 -37.66 -0.20 27.28
C LEU A 112 -39.12 -0.08 27.73
N SER A 113 -40.04 -0.54 26.89
CA SER A 113 -41.42 -0.84 27.31
C SER A 113 -41.54 -2.32 27.72
N PRO A 114 -42.08 -2.63 28.91
CA PRO A 114 -42.16 -3.98 29.45
C PRO A 114 -43.53 -4.62 29.15
N GLY A 115 -43.50 -5.91 28.78
CA GLY A 115 -44.63 -6.81 28.94
C GLY A 115 -44.97 -7.65 27.70
N SER A 116 -44.69 -8.95 27.76
CA SER A 116 -45.78 -9.94 27.81
C SER A 116 -45.27 -11.33 28.18
N HIS A 117 -45.86 -11.80 29.27
CA HIS A 117 -45.95 -13.12 29.86
C HIS A 117 -45.73 -14.35 28.95
N SER A 118 -44.94 -15.31 29.44
CA SER A 118 -45.40 -16.67 29.87
C SER A 118 -44.21 -17.65 29.87
N ARG A 119 -43.77 -18.13 31.04
CA ARG A 119 -44.12 -19.45 31.61
C ARG A 119 -43.24 -20.55 30.97
N ALA A 120 -42.36 -21.30 31.66
CA ALA A 120 -42.42 -21.85 33.00
C ALA A 120 -41.02 -22.22 33.55
N LYS A 121 -40.97 -22.36 34.87
CA LYS A 121 -39.86 -22.83 35.73
C LYS A 121 -39.46 -24.29 35.47
N HIS A 122 -38.19 -24.64 35.72
CA HIS A 122 -37.87 -25.63 36.76
C HIS A 122 -36.38 -25.57 37.19
N ASP A 123 -36.18 -25.60 38.50
CA ASP A 123 -34.91 -25.78 39.22
C ASP A 123 -34.22 -27.11 38.88
N THR A 124 -32.88 -27.16 38.93
CA THR A 124 -32.10 -27.95 39.92
C THR A 124 -30.59 -27.93 39.64
N ALA A 125 -29.82 -27.89 40.72
CA ALA A 125 -28.37 -28.06 40.77
C ALA A 125 -27.94 -29.52 40.53
N VAL A 126 -26.66 -29.75 40.21
CA VAL A 126 -25.69 -30.61 40.95
C VAL A 126 -24.42 -30.90 40.10
N ALA A 127 -23.34 -31.09 40.85
CA ALA A 127 -21.91 -31.20 40.60
C ALA A 127 -21.34 -32.31 39.66
N SER A 128 -20.21 -31.94 39.04
CA SER A 128 -18.90 -32.63 38.95
C SER A 128 -18.65 -33.97 38.22
N THR A 129 -17.48 -33.98 37.53
CA THR A 129 -16.50 -35.05 37.22
C THR A 129 -16.48 -35.82 35.86
N ILE A 130 -15.39 -35.55 35.10
CA ILE A 130 -14.38 -36.44 34.44
C ILE A 130 -14.80 -37.46 33.35
N ALA A 131 -14.26 -37.27 32.12
CA ALA A 131 -13.58 -38.25 31.24
C ALA A 131 -13.89 -38.03 29.72
N SER A 132 -12.86 -38.13 28.87
CA SER A 132 -12.89 -38.09 27.39
C SER A 132 -12.52 -39.46 26.82
N PRO A 133 -12.57 -39.74 25.49
CA PRO A 133 -13.62 -39.57 24.44
C PRO A 133 -13.88 -40.98 23.77
N PRO A 134 -14.60 -41.21 22.61
CA PRO A 134 -14.41 -40.57 21.29
C PRO A 134 -15.69 -40.36 20.41
N SER A 135 -15.48 -39.63 19.31
CA SER A 135 -16.23 -39.70 18.04
C SER A 135 -17.71 -39.27 18.02
N VAL A 136 -17.93 -37.96 17.85
CA VAL A 136 -19.15 -37.44 17.22
C VAL A 136 -18.76 -36.49 16.11
N ARG A 137 -19.32 -36.76 14.92
CA ARG A 137 -19.26 -35.93 13.71
C ARG A 137 -19.64 -34.50 14.09
N LYS A 138 -18.71 -33.55 13.98
CA LYS A 138 -19.06 -32.13 14.08
C LYS A 138 -19.55 -31.69 12.70
N GLU A 139 -20.84 -31.43 12.66
CA GLU A 139 -21.45 -30.56 11.67
C GLU A 139 -20.59 -29.33 11.48
N ASP A 140 -20.45 -28.94 10.22
CA ASP A 140 -19.77 -27.75 9.75
C ASP A 140 -20.57 -26.53 10.24
N THR A 141 -20.43 -26.20 11.52
CA THR A 141 -20.89 -24.93 12.05
C THR A 141 -20.02 -23.88 11.39
N LEU A 142 -20.53 -23.29 10.32
CA LEU A 142 -20.05 -22.05 9.73
C LEU A 142 -19.87 -21.04 10.85
N SER A 143 -18.63 -20.91 11.34
CA SER A 143 -18.26 -19.81 12.22
C SER A 143 -18.56 -18.52 11.46
N GLU A 144 -19.32 -17.62 12.09
CA GLU A 144 -19.61 -16.31 11.53
C GLU A 144 -18.33 -15.67 11.00
N LEU A 145 -18.35 -15.31 9.70
CA LEU A 145 -17.31 -14.49 9.09
C LEU A 145 -17.09 -13.27 10.00
N PRO A 146 -15.84 -12.94 10.38
CA PRO A 146 -15.59 -11.77 11.20
C PRO A 146 -16.23 -10.56 10.53
N SER A 147 -17.05 -9.84 11.30
CA SER A 147 -17.80 -8.68 10.86
C SER A 147 -16.90 -7.77 10.02
N LYS A 148 -17.40 -7.38 8.85
CA LYS A 148 -16.71 -6.63 7.77
C LYS A 148 -16.05 -5.31 8.20
N ASP A 149 -16.21 -4.91 9.46
CA ASP A 149 -15.74 -3.67 10.08
C ASP A 149 -14.51 -3.83 10.99
N THR A 150 -13.92 -5.01 11.13
CA THR A 150 -12.74 -5.22 12.01
C THR A 150 -11.43 -5.31 11.22
N TYR A 151 -11.17 -4.38 10.30
CA TYR A 151 -9.83 -4.23 9.76
C TYR A 151 -8.93 -3.67 10.87
N LYS A 152 -8.04 -4.50 11.41
CA LYS A 152 -7.06 -4.06 12.40
C LYS A 152 -6.20 -2.96 11.79
N ASN A 153 -6.32 -1.73 12.30
CA ASN A 153 -5.49 -0.62 11.87
C ASN A 153 -4.10 -0.72 12.51
N TYR A 154 -3.17 -1.40 11.82
CA TYR A 154 -1.81 -1.60 12.30
C TYR A 154 -1.05 -0.28 12.49
N ASN A 155 -1.34 0.75 11.68
CA ASN A 155 -0.66 2.04 11.82
C ASN A 155 -1.06 2.75 13.13
N GLU A 156 -2.34 2.73 13.48
CA GLU A 156 -2.79 3.24 14.79
C GLU A 156 -2.19 2.43 15.95
N GLU A 157 -2.12 1.11 15.83
CA GLU A 157 -1.50 0.24 16.85
C GLU A 157 -0.02 0.62 17.07
N MET A 158 0.73 0.84 15.99
CA MET A 158 2.14 1.22 16.06
C MET A 158 2.34 2.65 16.59
N ALA A 159 1.43 3.57 16.26
CA ALA A 159 1.49 4.96 16.70
C ALA A 159 1.16 5.17 18.19
N ARG A 160 0.57 4.17 18.86
CA ARG A 160 0.29 4.26 20.30
C ARG A 160 1.59 4.45 21.10
N PRO A 161 1.57 5.33 22.12
CA PRO A 161 2.73 5.55 22.97
C PRO A 161 3.10 4.24 23.69
N SER A 162 4.38 3.90 23.66
CA SER A 162 4.94 2.72 24.32
C SER A 162 6.32 3.08 24.89
N ALA A 163 6.74 2.36 25.93
CA ALA A 163 8.02 2.58 26.60
C ALA A 163 9.24 2.31 25.70
N SER A 164 9.06 1.58 24.60
CA SER A 164 10.10 1.31 23.59
C SER A 164 9.70 1.91 22.25
N SER A 165 10.66 2.30 21.41
CA SER A 165 10.43 2.67 20.00
C SER A 165 10.41 1.47 19.05
N LEU A 166 10.72 0.27 19.55
CA LEU A 166 10.66 -0.97 18.78
C LEU A 166 9.21 -1.45 18.66
N ARG A 167 8.78 -1.83 17.45
CA ARG A 167 7.46 -2.38 17.13
C ARG A 167 7.64 -3.68 16.36
N LYS A 168 6.85 -4.70 16.73
CA LYS A 168 6.82 -6.00 16.04
C LYS A 168 5.39 -6.38 15.64
N PRO A 169 4.76 -5.64 14.70
CA PRO A 169 3.38 -5.87 14.31
C PRO A 169 3.24 -7.20 13.55
N SER A 170 2.22 -8.00 13.86
CA SER A 170 2.08 -9.34 13.26
C SER A 170 1.62 -9.35 11.81
N PHE A 171 0.88 -8.32 11.35
CA PHE A 171 0.15 -8.30 10.07
C PHE A 171 -0.67 -9.58 9.76
N SER A 172 -0.99 -10.37 10.79
CA SER A 172 -1.56 -11.72 10.63
C SER A 172 -2.98 -11.76 10.07
N ALA A 173 -3.71 -10.65 10.16
CA ALA A 173 -5.05 -10.49 9.61
C ALA A 173 -5.07 -9.62 8.33
N ALA A 174 -3.92 -9.11 7.90
CA ALA A 174 -3.80 -8.29 6.70
C ALA A 174 -3.43 -9.13 5.48
N LYS A 175 -3.85 -8.67 4.29
CA LYS A 175 -3.40 -9.21 3.00
C LYS A 175 -2.20 -8.46 2.43
N ASN A 176 -2.03 -7.19 2.84
CA ASN A 176 -1.01 -6.26 2.36
C ASN A 176 -0.27 -5.66 3.56
N ILE A 177 1.00 -5.34 3.39
CA ILE A 177 1.80 -4.60 4.37
C ILE A 177 1.81 -3.13 3.95
N SER A 178 1.15 -2.28 4.75
CA SER A 178 1.13 -0.83 4.55
C SER A 178 1.53 -0.13 5.84
N ILE A 179 2.72 0.47 5.84
CA ILE A 179 3.28 1.21 6.99
C ILE A 179 3.38 2.67 6.58
N SER A 180 2.70 3.55 7.31
CA SER A 180 2.64 4.96 6.94
C SER A 180 2.58 5.91 8.13
N ASN A 181 3.09 7.13 7.94
CA ASN A 181 2.99 8.24 8.89
C ASN A 181 3.68 7.98 10.24
N HIS A 182 4.87 7.37 10.20
CA HIS A 182 5.64 7.07 11.40
C HIS A 182 6.92 7.89 11.47
N SER A 183 7.30 8.26 12.70
CA SER A 183 8.56 8.95 12.97
C SER A 183 9.26 8.36 14.19
N GLY A 184 10.58 8.15 14.11
CA GLY A 184 11.38 7.70 15.26
C GLY A 184 11.08 6.27 15.72
N LEU A 185 10.55 5.42 14.82
CA LEU A 185 10.18 4.04 15.14
C LEU A 185 11.12 3.02 14.48
N HIS A 186 11.36 1.93 15.21
CA HIS A 186 12.03 0.75 14.68
C HIS A 186 10.98 -0.36 14.52
N ILE A 187 10.60 -0.68 13.29
CA ILE A 187 9.53 -1.63 12.97
C ILE A 187 10.14 -2.88 12.34
N ILE A 188 9.99 -4.02 13.01
CA ILE A 188 10.50 -5.31 12.51
C ILE A 188 9.31 -6.22 12.27
N LEU A 189 9.17 -6.72 11.05
CA LEU A 189 8.09 -7.63 10.71
C LEU A 189 8.46 -9.07 11.09
N PRO A 190 7.66 -9.73 11.95
CA PRO A 190 7.85 -11.14 12.29
C PRO A 190 7.44 -12.04 11.11
N SER A 191 7.80 -13.33 11.20
CA SER A 191 7.43 -14.34 10.20
C SER A 191 5.92 -14.49 9.98
N SER A 192 5.08 -14.13 10.96
CA SER A 192 3.62 -14.11 10.82
C SER A 192 3.12 -13.10 9.79
N ALA A 193 3.92 -12.09 9.43
CA ALA A 193 3.60 -11.11 8.40
C ALA A 193 3.77 -11.66 6.96
N SER A 194 4.35 -12.85 6.78
CA SER A 194 4.50 -13.52 5.47
C SER A 194 3.18 -13.70 4.72
N ARG A 195 2.05 -13.77 5.44
CA ARG A 195 0.70 -13.87 4.87
C ARG A 195 0.19 -12.57 4.24
N ALA A 196 0.81 -11.45 4.56
CA ALA A 196 0.41 -10.11 4.12
C ALA A 196 1.27 -9.58 2.96
N THR A 197 1.97 -10.46 2.24
CA THR A 197 2.94 -10.11 1.19
C THR A 197 2.32 -9.90 -0.18
N SER A 198 0.99 -9.76 -0.28
CA SER A 198 0.32 -9.52 -1.57
C SER A 198 0.68 -8.15 -2.17
N SER A 199 1.06 -7.18 -1.33
CA SER A 199 1.62 -5.89 -1.71
C SER A 199 2.36 -5.26 -0.54
N GLY A 200 3.46 -4.55 -0.81
CA GLY A 200 4.18 -3.74 0.17
C GLY A 200 4.10 -2.23 -0.13
N SER A 201 3.79 -1.41 0.87
CA SER A 201 3.80 0.06 0.75
C SER A 201 4.36 0.71 2.02
N LEU A 202 5.38 1.56 1.84
CA LEU A 202 6.02 2.33 2.89
C LEU A 202 5.93 3.81 2.53
N THR A 203 5.18 4.59 3.32
CA THR A 203 4.85 5.98 2.95
C THR A 203 5.02 6.94 4.12
N ASP A 204 5.55 8.15 3.90
CA ASP A 204 5.63 9.20 4.93
C ASP A 204 6.36 8.75 6.20
N LEU A 205 7.63 8.35 6.06
CA LEU A 205 8.45 7.82 7.14
C LEU A 205 9.66 8.73 7.42
N LYS A 206 9.92 9.00 8.70
CA LYS A 206 11.03 9.87 9.11
C LYS A 206 11.80 9.28 10.27
N ASN A 207 13.13 9.24 10.20
CA ASN A 207 13.93 8.71 11.31
C ASN A 207 13.50 7.29 11.74
N CYS A 208 13.18 6.43 10.77
CA CYS A 208 12.67 5.10 11.01
C CYS A 208 13.67 4.02 10.60
N ILE A 209 13.59 2.86 11.24
CA ILE A 209 14.24 1.63 10.79
C ILE A 209 13.13 0.62 10.52
N ILE A 210 13.03 0.11 9.29
CA ILE A 210 12.03 -0.89 8.92
C ILE A 210 12.73 -2.14 8.41
N ASP A 211 12.38 -3.29 8.97
CA ASP A 211 12.88 -4.59 8.54
C ASP A 211 11.75 -5.53 8.10
N MET A 212 11.73 -5.84 6.80
CA MET A 212 10.80 -6.77 6.15
C MET A 212 11.52 -7.99 5.53
N SER A 213 12.78 -8.24 5.91
CA SER A 213 13.58 -9.35 5.39
C SER A 213 13.04 -10.72 5.77
N ILE A 214 12.62 -10.89 7.03
CA ILE A 214 12.11 -12.16 7.58
C ILE A 214 10.85 -12.65 6.83
N PRO A 215 9.76 -11.88 6.71
CA PRO A 215 8.52 -12.36 6.10
C PRO A 215 8.66 -12.67 4.61
N THR A 216 9.69 -12.17 3.92
CA THR A 216 9.89 -12.38 2.48
C THR A 216 10.91 -13.49 2.16
N SER A 217 11.52 -14.10 3.18
CA SER A 217 12.61 -15.08 3.01
C SER A 217 12.18 -16.47 2.56
N SER A 218 10.91 -16.87 2.74
CA SER A 218 10.44 -18.25 2.49
C SER A 218 9.31 -18.31 1.46
N GLY A 219 9.64 -18.01 0.19
CA GLY A 219 8.72 -18.16 -0.95
C GLY A 219 7.55 -17.17 -0.99
N SER A 220 7.56 -16.16 -0.12
CA SER A 220 6.50 -15.15 0.06
C SER A 220 7.03 -13.76 -0.29
N ALA A 221 7.75 -13.66 -1.41
CA ALA A 221 8.25 -12.38 -1.92
C ALA A 221 7.08 -11.48 -2.36
N PHE A 222 7.24 -10.16 -2.21
CA PHE A 222 6.24 -9.22 -2.68
C PHE A 222 6.14 -9.23 -4.22
N PRO A 223 4.95 -9.19 -4.81
CA PRO A 223 4.82 -8.91 -6.25
C PRO A 223 5.27 -7.49 -6.62
N GLY A 224 5.18 -6.55 -5.67
CA GLY A 224 5.63 -5.17 -5.85
C GLY A 224 5.76 -4.44 -4.52
N LEU A 225 6.67 -3.47 -4.48
CA LEU A 225 6.94 -2.64 -3.31
C LEU A 225 6.99 -1.16 -3.70
N ALA A 226 6.22 -0.33 -2.99
CA ALA A 226 6.26 1.12 -3.14
C ALA A 226 6.88 1.75 -1.89
N ILE A 227 7.87 2.63 -2.07
CA ILE A 227 8.51 3.41 -1.02
C ILE A 227 8.38 4.88 -1.39
N LYS A 228 7.65 5.66 -0.58
CA LYS A 228 7.33 7.05 -0.91
C LYS A 228 7.55 7.99 0.27
N ASN A 229 8.15 9.15 0.02
CA ASN A 229 8.33 10.22 1.00
C ASN A 229 9.00 9.73 2.30
N VAL A 230 10.23 9.22 2.17
CA VAL A 230 11.01 8.68 3.29
C VAL A 230 12.26 9.54 3.50
N SER A 231 12.56 9.89 4.75
CA SER A 231 13.78 10.64 5.05
C SER A 231 14.50 10.13 6.30
N LYS A 232 15.83 10.24 6.30
CA LYS A 232 16.69 9.89 7.46
C LYS A 232 16.41 8.49 8.01
N SER A 233 16.14 7.52 7.14
CA SER A 233 15.64 6.20 7.54
C SER A 233 16.45 5.06 6.93
N LEU A 234 16.40 3.88 7.56
CA LEU A 234 16.89 2.63 7.00
C LEU A 234 15.69 1.75 6.64
N ILE A 235 15.60 1.32 5.38
CA ILE A 235 14.54 0.43 4.91
C ILE A 235 15.17 -0.86 4.38
N VAL A 236 14.91 -1.97 5.06
CA VAL A 236 15.20 -3.32 4.57
C VAL A 236 13.92 -3.90 3.98
N GLY A 237 13.78 -3.73 2.66
CA GLY A 237 12.57 -4.07 1.89
C GLY A 237 12.35 -5.57 1.69
N GLY A 238 13.38 -6.39 1.90
CA GLY A 238 13.31 -7.83 1.66
C GLY A 238 13.27 -8.17 0.16
N ARG A 239 12.57 -9.26 -0.18
CA ARG A 239 12.47 -9.79 -1.56
C ARG A 239 11.21 -9.35 -2.27
N VAL A 240 11.38 -8.93 -3.51
CA VAL A 240 10.31 -8.48 -4.41
C VAL A 240 10.44 -9.20 -5.76
N ASN A 241 9.49 -10.09 -6.06
CA ASN A 241 9.39 -10.78 -7.35
C ASN A 241 8.65 -9.90 -8.38
N GLY A 242 9.15 -8.68 -8.59
CA GLY A 242 8.55 -7.71 -9.49
C GLY A 242 9.20 -6.34 -9.36
N ALA A 243 8.39 -5.29 -9.51
CA ALA A 243 8.86 -3.91 -9.57
C ALA A 243 8.89 -3.25 -8.18
N VAL A 244 9.97 -2.52 -7.91
CA VAL A 244 10.11 -1.63 -6.77
C VAL A 244 10.09 -0.18 -7.26
N HIS A 245 9.18 0.61 -6.70
CA HIS A 245 9.06 2.04 -6.98
C HIS A 245 9.51 2.83 -5.75
N ILE A 246 10.52 3.67 -5.93
CA ILE A 246 11.10 4.50 -4.87
C ILE A 246 10.89 5.96 -5.29
N THR A 247 10.20 6.75 -4.48
CA THR A 247 9.87 8.15 -4.83
C THR A 247 10.03 9.09 -3.64
N GLY A 248 10.74 10.20 -3.82
CA GLY A 248 10.84 11.23 -2.79
C GLY A 248 11.58 10.73 -1.54
N VAL A 249 12.71 10.03 -1.73
CA VAL A 249 13.52 9.52 -0.61
C VAL A 249 14.77 10.37 -0.44
N SER A 250 15.07 10.81 0.80
CA SER A 250 16.26 11.59 1.11
C SER A 250 17.06 11.05 2.30
N ASP A 251 18.39 11.21 2.25
CA ASP A 251 19.29 10.96 3.39
C ASP A 251 19.08 9.58 4.04
N SER A 252 18.84 8.55 3.24
CA SER A 252 18.35 7.25 3.71
C SER A 252 19.15 6.11 3.09
N THR A 253 19.01 4.94 3.68
CA THR A 253 19.58 3.69 3.15
C THR A 253 18.46 2.72 2.83
N ILE A 254 18.49 2.13 1.64
CA ILE A 254 17.52 1.13 1.19
C ILE A 254 18.25 -0.16 0.86
N VAL A 255 17.75 -1.28 1.36
CA VAL A 255 18.24 -2.64 1.07
C VAL A 255 17.10 -3.44 0.46
N VAL A 256 17.24 -3.92 -0.77
CA VAL A 256 16.14 -4.62 -1.45
C VAL A 256 16.66 -5.61 -2.50
N VAL A 257 15.92 -6.71 -2.71
CA VAL A 257 16.08 -7.63 -3.84
C VAL A 257 14.87 -7.46 -4.74
N ALA A 258 15.07 -7.23 -6.03
CA ALA A 258 14.00 -6.89 -6.97
C ALA A 258 14.26 -7.40 -8.39
N ARG A 259 13.21 -7.48 -9.21
CA ARG A 259 13.36 -7.75 -10.65
C ARG A 259 13.51 -6.47 -11.47
N GLN A 260 12.84 -5.40 -11.06
CA GLN A 260 13.00 -4.06 -11.64
C GLN A 260 12.99 -3.02 -10.52
N VAL A 261 13.79 -1.96 -10.66
CA VAL A 261 13.81 -0.84 -9.72
C VAL A 261 13.68 0.47 -10.48
N ARG A 262 12.73 1.31 -10.08
CA ARG A 262 12.53 2.66 -10.60
C ARG A 262 12.59 3.65 -9.45
N ILE A 263 13.42 4.68 -9.59
CA ILE A 263 13.73 5.64 -8.54
C ILE A 263 13.47 7.05 -9.08
N HIS A 264 12.71 7.84 -8.35
CA HIS A 264 12.27 9.16 -8.76
C HIS A 264 12.41 10.18 -7.62
N GLU A 265 12.89 11.39 -7.89
CA GLU A 265 12.99 12.47 -6.88
C GLU A 265 13.74 12.06 -5.60
N CYS A 266 14.87 11.35 -5.74
CA CYS A 266 15.66 10.90 -4.60
C CYS A 266 16.98 11.66 -4.46
N SER A 267 17.40 11.93 -3.23
CA SER A 267 18.65 12.66 -2.98
C SER A 267 19.44 12.08 -1.82
N ASN A 268 20.75 11.89 -1.99
CA ASN A 268 21.61 11.42 -0.91
C ASN A 268 21.18 10.05 -0.34
N VAL A 269 20.97 9.07 -1.22
CA VAL A 269 20.46 7.74 -0.85
C VAL A 269 21.48 6.66 -1.19
N ASP A 270 21.74 5.78 -0.23
CA ASP A 270 22.53 4.57 -0.41
C ASP A 270 21.60 3.39 -0.70
N ILE A 271 21.82 2.72 -1.82
CA ILE A 271 20.99 1.61 -2.28
C ILE A 271 21.84 0.34 -2.34
N TYR A 272 21.52 -0.59 -1.47
CA TYR A 272 22.03 -1.96 -1.47
C TYR A 272 21.06 -2.85 -2.24
N LEU A 273 21.47 -3.32 -3.40
CA LEU A 273 20.55 -3.90 -4.38
C LEU A 273 21.07 -5.21 -4.94
N HIS A 274 20.14 -6.15 -5.12
CA HIS A 274 20.24 -7.18 -6.13
C HIS A 274 19.09 -6.96 -7.12
N CYS A 275 19.40 -6.80 -8.40
CA CYS A 275 18.42 -6.49 -9.43
C CYS A 275 18.64 -7.33 -10.69
N GLY A 276 17.59 -8.01 -11.14
CA GLY A 276 17.59 -8.78 -12.39
C GLY A 276 17.55 -7.92 -13.67
N SER A 277 17.46 -6.60 -13.55
CA SER A 277 17.49 -5.65 -14.67
C SER A 277 18.28 -4.39 -14.28
N HIS A 278 18.56 -3.53 -15.26
CA HIS A 278 19.11 -2.20 -14.99
C HIS A 278 18.16 -1.39 -14.09
N PRO A 279 18.64 -0.83 -12.96
CA PRO A 279 17.90 0.15 -12.19
C PRO A 279 17.76 1.45 -12.98
N ILE A 280 16.58 2.07 -12.92
CA ILE A 280 16.33 3.35 -13.61
C ILE A 280 16.17 4.45 -12.57
N ILE A 281 16.90 5.55 -12.75
CA ILE A 281 16.77 6.77 -11.93
C ILE A 281 16.26 7.95 -12.76
N GLU A 282 15.50 8.83 -12.13
CA GLU A 282 15.00 10.08 -12.71
C GLU A 282 14.90 11.15 -11.62
N ASP A 283 15.28 12.40 -11.92
CA ASP A 283 15.30 13.51 -10.94
C ASP A 283 16.03 13.18 -9.63
N CYS A 284 17.09 12.38 -9.72
CA CYS A 284 17.86 11.95 -8.56
C CYS A 284 19.21 12.69 -8.46
N SER A 285 19.77 12.74 -7.24
CA SER A 285 21.10 13.32 -7.00
C SER A 285 21.85 12.60 -5.88
N SER A 286 23.18 12.47 -6.03
CA SER A 286 24.04 11.82 -5.02
C SER A 286 23.56 10.42 -4.62
N MET A 287 23.09 9.64 -5.58
CA MET A 287 22.70 8.24 -5.39
C MET A 287 23.95 7.38 -5.33
N ARG A 288 24.00 6.39 -4.43
CA ARG A 288 25.11 5.44 -4.40
C ARG A 288 24.62 4.00 -4.36
N PHE A 289 25.10 3.18 -5.28
CA PHE A 289 24.66 1.79 -5.42
C PHE A 289 25.72 0.83 -4.89
N SER A 290 25.29 -0.27 -4.29
CA SER A 290 26.14 -1.30 -3.71
C SER A 290 25.50 -2.67 -3.91
N PRO A 291 26.28 -3.76 -4.03
CA PRO A 291 25.70 -5.08 -4.06
C PRO A 291 24.98 -5.37 -2.73
N LEU A 292 24.00 -6.27 -2.79
CA LEU A 292 23.29 -6.74 -1.61
C LEU A 292 24.26 -7.28 -0.53
N PRO A 293 24.10 -6.92 0.76
CA PRO A 293 24.91 -7.47 1.84
C PRO A 293 24.70 -8.98 1.96
N LYS A 294 25.77 -9.70 2.29
CA LYS A 294 25.75 -11.15 2.52
C LYS A 294 24.75 -11.56 3.61
N ALA A 295 24.45 -10.67 4.54
CA ALA A 295 23.44 -10.89 5.58
C ALA A 295 22.01 -11.08 5.04
N TYR A 296 21.71 -10.59 3.83
CA TYR A 296 20.39 -10.67 3.21
C TYR A 296 20.34 -11.53 1.95
N MET A 297 21.49 -12.03 1.51
CA MET A 297 21.66 -12.91 0.35
C MET A 297 21.27 -14.35 0.72
N THR A 298 20.58 -15.05 -0.18
CA THR A 298 20.23 -16.47 -0.06
C THR A 298 20.64 -17.22 -1.32
N ASP A 299 20.67 -18.56 -1.24
CA ASP A 299 21.02 -19.46 -2.35
C ASP A 299 20.13 -19.27 -3.61
N ALA A 300 18.94 -18.66 -3.45
CA ALA A 300 18.04 -18.37 -4.55
C ALA A 300 18.52 -17.23 -5.47
N GLU A 301 19.32 -16.29 -4.96
CA GLU A 301 19.80 -15.12 -5.71
C GLU A 301 21.20 -15.31 -6.32
N GLU A 302 21.97 -16.30 -5.86
CA GLU A 302 23.30 -16.60 -6.41
C GLU A 302 23.32 -16.95 -7.91
N PRO A 303 22.34 -17.68 -8.47
CA PRO A 303 22.35 -18.01 -9.89
C PRO A 303 21.73 -16.93 -10.80
N GLU A 304 21.12 -15.89 -10.23
CA GLU A 304 20.44 -14.85 -11.01
C GLU A 304 21.39 -13.71 -11.43
N GLU A 305 21.17 -13.15 -12.61
CA GLU A 305 21.89 -11.97 -13.07
C GLU A 305 21.68 -10.81 -12.10
N ASN A 306 22.78 -10.15 -11.71
CA ASN A 306 22.74 -9.03 -10.80
C ASN A 306 23.33 -7.78 -11.47
N GLN A 307 22.47 -6.86 -11.86
CA GLN A 307 22.79 -5.66 -12.63
C GLN A 307 22.71 -4.38 -11.78
N TRP A 308 22.99 -4.49 -10.47
CA TRP A 308 22.91 -3.38 -9.51
C TRP A 308 23.79 -2.17 -9.83
N ASP A 309 24.86 -2.36 -10.60
CA ASP A 309 25.86 -1.35 -10.99
C ASP A 309 25.64 -0.75 -12.39
N GLN A 310 24.61 -1.20 -13.11
CA GLN A 310 24.25 -0.72 -14.45
C GLN A 310 23.00 0.17 -14.37
N VAL A 311 23.18 1.39 -13.87
CA VAL A 311 22.07 2.31 -13.59
C VAL A 311 21.82 3.25 -14.77
N ASP A 312 20.60 3.23 -15.29
CA ASP A 312 20.13 4.09 -16.36
C ASP A 312 19.55 5.40 -15.77
N ASP A 313 20.20 6.54 -16.06
CA ASP A 313 19.68 7.86 -15.70
C ASP A 313 18.87 8.45 -16.85
N PHE A 314 17.55 8.46 -16.69
CA PHE A 314 16.61 8.80 -17.75
C PHE A 314 16.72 10.25 -18.23
N LYS A 315 17.15 11.17 -17.36
CA LYS A 315 17.29 12.61 -17.72
C LYS A 315 18.70 12.98 -18.14
N TRP A 316 19.65 12.06 -18.09
CA TRP A 316 21.01 12.29 -18.54
C TRP A 316 21.18 11.99 -20.02
N LEU A 317 20.95 12.99 -20.87
CA LEU A 317 21.05 12.88 -22.33
C LEU A 317 22.47 13.11 -22.90
N LYS A 318 23.47 13.27 -22.03
CA LYS A 318 24.85 13.59 -22.44
C LYS A 318 25.67 12.33 -22.63
N ALA A 319 26.68 12.40 -23.48
CA ALA A 319 27.68 11.34 -23.59
C ALA A 319 28.49 11.23 -22.30
N GLY A 320 28.65 10.00 -21.79
CA GLY A 320 29.42 9.70 -20.58
C GLY A 320 28.57 9.40 -19.34
N HIS A 321 29.24 9.09 -18.24
CA HIS A 321 28.62 8.67 -16.99
C HIS A 321 27.82 9.81 -16.33
N SER A 322 26.62 9.51 -15.84
CA SER A 322 25.81 10.49 -15.12
C SER A 322 26.46 10.89 -13.78
N PRO A 323 26.52 12.18 -13.42
CA PRO A 323 27.02 12.61 -12.12
C PRO A 323 26.01 12.35 -10.97
N ASN A 324 24.77 11.93 -11.29
CA ASN A 324 23.70 11.79 -10.31
C ASN A 324 23.79 10.51 -9.48
N TRP A 325 24.59 9.53 -9.94
CA TRP A 325 24.81 8.29 -9.23
C TRP A 325 26.28 7.85 -9.26
N THR A 326 26.65 6.93 -8.39
CA THR A 326 27.98 6.32 -8.31
C THR A 326 27.88 4.96 -7.61
N THR A 327 28.92 4.13 -7.68
CA THR A 327 29.03 2.89 -6.88
C THR A 327 29.75 3.12 -5.55
N LEU A 328 29.24 2.51 -4.48
CA LEU A 328 29.88 2.47 -3.16
C LEU A 328 31.12 1.56 -3.15
N SER A 329 32.26 2.12 -2.77
CA SER A 329 33.48 1.34 -2.52
C SER A 329 33.32 0.46 -1.27
N GLU A 330 34.10 -0.62 -1.17
CA GLU A 330 33.98 -1.58 -0.05
C GLU A 330 34.16 -0.93 1.33
N ASN A 331 35.02 0.09 1.44
CA ASN A 331 35.32 0.77 2.70
C ASN A 331 34.20 1.72 3.15
N GLU A 332 33.36 2.18 2.23
CA GLU A 332 32.22 3.05 2.51
C GLU A 332 30.93 2.26 2.79
N ARG A 333 30.94 0.95 2.51
CA ARG A 333 29.81 0.06 2.78
C ARG A 333 29.66 -0.19 4.27
N LEU A 334 28.42 -0.43 4.69
CA LEU A 334 28.13 -0.88 6.03
C LEU A 334 28.69 -2.29 6.24
N SER A 335 29.41 -2.47 7.36
CA SER A 335 30.00 -3.76 7.69
C SER A 335 28.94 -4.81 8.03
N ASP A 336 29.21 -6.07 7.73
CA ASP A 336 28.33 -7.21 8.04
C ASP A 336 27.95 -7.29 9.53
N GLY A 337 28.84 -6.84 10.41
CA GLY A 337 28.57 -6.74 11.84
C GLY A 337 27.44 -5.76 12.18
N LEU A 338 27.33 -4.63 11.47
CA LEU A 338 26.26 -3.64 11.69
C LEU A 338 24.90 -4.17 11.25
N TRP A 339 24.85 -4.85 10.10
CA TRP A 339 23.62 -5.50 9.61
C TRP A 339 23.06 -6.51 10.62
N ARG A 340 23.93 -7.31 11.23
CA ARG A 340 23.53 -8.37 12.18
C ARG A 340 23.27 -7.85 13.60
N SER A 341 23.85 -6.73 13.99
CA SER A 341 23.78 -6.24 15.38
C SER A 341 22.81 -5.09 15.59
N VAL A 342 22.63 -4.19 14.62
CA VAL A 342 21.81 -2.97 14.77
C VAL A 342 20.41 -3.18 14.22
N VAL A 343 20.28 -3.82 13.06
CA VAL A 343 18.98 -3.98 12.36
C VAL A 343 17.98 -4.87 13.11
N PRO A 344 18.37 -5.97 13.79
CA PRO A 344 17.42 -6.76 14.59
C PRO A 344 16.90 -6.04 15.85
N GLY A 345 17.44 -4.84 16.15
CA GLY A 345 17.11 -4.03 17.31
C GLY A 345 17.85 -4.46 18.57
N GLN A 346 18.50 -3.51 19.23
CA GLN A 346 19.17 -3.73 20.53
C GLN A 346 18.29 -3.19 21.67
N PRO A 347 18.09 -3.94 22.77
CA PRO A 347 17.40 -3.43 23.93
C PRO A 347 18.09 -2.18 24.48
N GLY A 348 17.32 -1.11 24.72
CA GLY A 348 17.80 0.12 25.36
C GLY A 348 18.50 1.13 24.45
N VAL A 349 18.68 0.85 23.16
CA VAL A 349 19.27 1.80 22.19
C VAL A 349 18.15 2.54 21.45
N SER A 350 18.28 3.86 21.32
CA SER A 350 17.30 4.66 20.58
C SER A 350 17.42 4.46 19.06
N VAL A 351 16.36 4.83 18.33
CA VAL A 351 16.36 4.72 16.86
C VAL A 351 17.38 5.67 16.25
N GLU A 352 17.52 6.88 16.81
CA GLU A 352 18.50 7.88 16.38
C GLU A 352 19.93 7.40 16.60
N GLU A 353 20.22 6.77 17.74
CA GLU A 353 21.54 6.21 17.99
C GLU A 353 21.85 5.06 17.02
N SER A 354 20.86 4.20 16.75
CA SER A 354 20.97 3.11 15.78
C SER A 354 21.25 3.64 14.38
N LEU A 355 20.49 4.64 13.92
CA LEU A 355 20.69 5.30 12.62
C LEU A 355 22.06 5.99 12.54
N LYS A 356 22.51 6.63 13.63
CA LYS A 356 23.84 7.25 13.69
C LYS A 356 24.97 6.23 13.59
N ARG A 357 24.84 5.06 14.22
CA ARG A 357 25.80 3.95 14.08
C ARG A 357 25.85 3.41 12.64
N LEU A 358 24.73 3.50 11.93
CA LEU A 358 24.60 3.17 10.51
C LEU A 358 24.98 4.33 9.58
N GLY A 359 25.45 5.47 10.11
CA GLY A 359 25.87 6.62 9.30
C GLY A 359 24.73 7.42 8.66
N ILE A 360 23.51 7.35 9.21
CA ILE A 360 22.31 8.01 8.68
C ILE A 360 21.87 9.18 9.61
N PRO A 361 21.59 10.38 9.08
CA PRO A 361 21.90 10.82 7.71
C PRO A 361 23.42 10.98 7.54
N ARG A 362 23.88 10.88 6.28
CA ARG A 362 25.29 11.13 5.95
C ARG A 362 25.63 12.59 6.28
N ARG A 363 26.78 12.80 6.92
CA ARG A 363 27.29 14.13 7.27
C ARG A 363 27.96 14.82 6.10
#